data_AF-A0A015JQS3-F1
#
_entry.id   AF-A0A015JQS3-F1
#
_cell.length_a   1.000
_cell.length_b   1.000
_cell.length_c   1.000
_cell.angle_alpha   90.00
_cell.angle_beta   90.00
_cell.angle_gamma   90.00
#
_symmetry.space_group_name_H-M   'P 1'
#
loop_
_entity.id
_entity.type
_entity.pdbx_description
1 polymer ?
#
loop_
_entity_poly.entity_id
_entity_poly.type
_entity_poly.pdbx_seq_one_letter_code
_entity_poly.pdbx_strand_id
1 'polypeptide(L)'
;MWLISQHFLTIQLRKVKGHSNDKANDQADALAKRGRYSPDPIIINHKFFFRSSLALFNYNHINVIDRNLRKWSNIPIQSRIFNMAMNNSSLSPINYQITYGDIDWTYTKQWINSNPLDMPTSSKLSSIQSNKLKKSTFTYPTGNILQRNYPILYPFGHINCTECSIDEDTNAHIGLCPSHR
;
A
#
# COMPACT_ATOMS: atom_id res chain seq x y z
N MET A 1 -10.71 29.22 -18.23
CA MET A 1 -11.51 29.73 -19.36
C MET A 1 -12.62 30.71 -18.96
N TRP A 2 -13.24 30.58 -17.77
CA TRP A 2 -14.31 31.48 -17.31
C TRP A 2 -13.93 32.97 -17.27
N LEU A 3 -12.76 33.32 -16.73
CA LEU A 3 -12.27 34.72 -16.72
C LEU A 3 -12.15 35.32 -18.12
N ILE A 4 -11.69 34.53 -19.08
CA ILE A 4 -11.46 34.98 -20.46
C ILE A 4 -12.80 35.32 -21.12
N SER A 5 -13.79 34.44 -20.98
CA SER A 5 -15.10 34.62 -21.60
C SER A 5 -15.95 35.67 -20.89
N GLN A 6 -15.89 35.76 -19.55
CA GLN A 6 -16.65 36.76 -18.78
C GLN A 6 -16.13 38.19 -18.98
N HIS A 7 -14.81 38.35 -19.13
CA HIS A 7 -14.19 39.66 -19.30
C HIS A 7 -13.82 39.99 -20.75
N PHE A 8 -14.27 39.17 -21.71
CA PHE A 8 -14.02 39.36 -23.14
C PHE A 8 -12.54 39.58 -23.47
N LEU A 9 -11.66 38.85 -22.79
CA LEU A 9 -10.21 39.01 -22.92
C LEU A 9 -9.72 38.27 -24.17
N THR A 10 -8.90 38.92 -24.97
CA THR A 10 -8.09 38.24 -25.99
C THR A 10 -6.74 37.88 -25.39
N ILE A 11 -6.43 36.58 -25.34
CA ILE A 11 -5.18 36.08 -24.75
C ILE A 11 -4.28 35.53 -25.85
N GLN A 12 -3.01 35.92 -25.82
CA GLN A 12 -1.95 35.30 -26.61
C GLN A 12 -0.96 34.61 -25.66
N LEU A 13 -0.65 33.35 -25.93
CA LEU A 13 0.33 32.58 -25.17
C LEU A 13 1.67 32.59 -25.91
N ARG A 14 2.70 33.17 -25.30
CA ARG A 14 4.06 33.20 -25.84
C ARG A 14 4.99 32.38 -24.96
N LYS A 15 5.65 31.39 -25.55
CA LYS A 15 6.72 30.66 -24.88
C LYS A 15 8.01 31.48 -24.93
N VAL A 16 8.65 31.66 -23.78
CA VAL A 16 9.94 32.34 -23.64
C VAL A 16 10.94 31.35 -23.02
N LYS A 17 12.20 31.40 -23.45
CA LYS A 17 13.26 30.55 -22.88
C LYS A 17 13.63 31.08 -21.50
N GLY A 18 13.79 30.19 -20.51
CA GLY A 18 14.30 30.57 -19.20
C GLY A 18 15.70 31.19 -19.30
N HIS A 19 15.99 32.17 -18.43
CA HIS A 19 17.29 32.87 -18.38
C HIS A 19 17.67 33.52 -19.73
N SER A 20 16.67 34.05 -20.46
CA SER A 20 16.88 34.77 -21.72
C SER A 20 17.02 36.28 -21.53
N ASN A 21 17.18 36.75 -20.29
CA ASN A 21 17.19 38.17 -19.90
C ASN A 21 15.87 38.90 -20.21
N ASP A 22 14.76 38.18 -20.30
CA ASP A 22 13.42 38.79 -20.29
C ASP A 22 13.07 39.16 -18.85
N LYS A 23 13.06 40.47 -18.57
CA LYS A 23 12.88 41.02 -17.21
C LYS A 23 11.63 40.50 -16.51
N ALA A 24 10.51 40.38 -17.22
CA ALA A 24 9.24 39.96 -16.63
C ALA A 24 9.23 38.45 -16.34
N ASN A 25 9.76 37.65 -17.27
CA ASN A 25 9.91 36.21 -17.08
C ASN A 25 10.88 35.89 -15.93
N ASP A 26 12.01 36.58 -15.87
CA ASP A 26 13.02 36.36 -14.82
C ASP A 26 12.50 36.80 -13.44
N GLN A 27 11.71 37.88 -13.39
CA GLN A 27 11.01 38.28 -12.15
C GLN A 27 9.97 37.24 -11.72
N ALA A 28 9.21 36.67 -12.65
CA ALA A 28 8.23 35.63 -12.36
C ALA A 28 8.90 34.33 -11.84
N ASP A 29 10.01 33.92 -12.44
CA ASP A 29 10.82 32.77 -11.97
C ASP A 29 11.38 33.01 -10.55
N ALA A 30 11.91 34.21 -10.29
CA ALA A 30 12.40 34.58 -8.96
C ALA A 30 11.29 34.58 -7.90
N LEU A 31 10.08 35.04 -8.24
CA LEU A 31 8.89 34.98 -7.38
C LEU A 31 8.45 33.54 -7.11
N ALA A 32 8.38 32.69 -8.14
CA ALA A 32 8.02 31.28 -8.00
C ALA A 32 9.02 30.54 -7.10
N LYS A 33 10.32 30.80 -7.25
CA LYS A 33 11.37 30.26 -6.38
C LYS A 33 11.20 30.69 -4.92
N ARG A 34 10.88 31.97 -4.67
CA ARG A 34 10.58 32.43 -3.30
C ARG A 34 9.35 31.75 -2.72
N GLY A 35 8.29 31.61 -3.51
CA GLY A 35 7.07 30.90 -3.11
C GLY A 35 7.32 29.43 -2.73
N ARG A 36 8.25 28.74 -3.41
CA ARG A 36 8.65 27.36 -3.07
C ARG A 36 9.18 27.23 -1.64
N TYR A 37 9.86 28.24 -1.13
CA TYR A 37 10.42 28.26 0.23
C TYR A 37 9.50 28.93 1.24
N SER A 38 8.28 29.28 0.85
CA SER A 38 7.28 29.83 1.76
C SER A 38 6.89 28.77 2.80
N PRO A 39 6.89 29.11 4.11
CA PRO A 39 6.39 28.21 5.14
C PRO A 39 4.86 28.05 5.06
N ASP A 40 4.17 29.07 4.55
CA ASP A 40 2.73 29.07 4.43
C ASP A 40 2.28 28.31 3.16
N PRO A 41 1.26 27.44 3.28
CA PRO A 41 0.71 26.73 2.12
C PRO A 41 -0.02 27.69 1.18
N ILE A 42 0.15 27.48 -0.12
CA ILE A 42 -0.64 28.20 -1.13
C ILE A 42 -2.06 27.62 -1.13
N ILE A 43 -3.01 28.35 -0.57
CA ILE A 43 -4.42 27.95 -0.53
C ILE A 43 -5.18 28.69 -1.64
N ILE A 44 -5.73 27.92 -2.58
CA ILE A 44 -6.63 28.45 -3.60
C ILE A 44 -8.06 28.40 -3.04
N ASN A 45 -8.79 29.52 -3.10
CA ASN A 45 -10.20 29.53 -2.74
C ASN A 45 -11.00 28.67 -3.73
N HIS A 46 -11.36 27.46 -3.31
CA HIS A 46 -12.05 26.48 -4.15
C HIS A 46 -13.51 26.85 -4.45
N LYS A 47 -14.09 27.82 -3.73
CA LYS A 47 -15.48 28.26 -3.96
C LYS A 47 -15.71 28.81 -5.36
N PHE A 48 -14.66 29.27 -6.05
CA PHE A 48 -14.76 29.75 -7.43
C PHE A 48 -15.06 28.64 -8.45
N PHE A 49 -14.80 27.37 -8.12
CA PHE A 49 -14.97 26.25 -9.05
C PHE A 49 -16.36 25.61 -9.03
N PHE A 50 -17.33 26.20 -8.32
CA PHE A 50 -18.69 25.65 -8.17
C PHE A 50 -19.42 25.39 -9.51
N ARG A 51 -19.08 26.13 -10.57
CA ARG A 51 -19.67 25.94 -11.91
C ARG A 51 -18.91 24.94 -12.78
N SER A 52 -17.64 24.68 -12.48
CA SER A 52 -16.74 23.86 -13.30
C SER A 52 -16.49 22.47 -12.72
N SER A 53 -16.89 22.23 -11.48
CA SER A 53 -16.61 20.98 -10.76
C SER A 53 -17.92 20.34 -10.31
N LEU A 54 -18.11 19.05 -10.62
CA LEU A 54 -19.28 18.28 -10.19
C LEU A 54 -19.34 18.10 -8.66
N ALA A 55 -18.17 17.96 -8.03
CA ALA A 55 -18.03 17.85 -6.59
C ALA A 55 -16.63 18.30 -6.16
N LEU A 56 -16.53 18.78 -4.92
CA LEU A 56 -15.28 19.11 -4.25
C LEU A 56 -15.24 18.31 -2.94
N PHE A 57 -14.21 17.47 -2.80
CA PHE A 57 -14.04 16.63 -1.61
C PHE A 57 -13.07 17.31 -0.66
N ASN A 58 -13.43 17.42 0.61
CA ASN A 58 -12.57 17.93 1.66
C ASN A 58 -12.21 16.78 2.61
N TYR A 59 -10.97 16.76 3.09
CA TYR A 59 -10.54 15.85 4.14
C TYR A 59 -10.13 16.62 5.40
N ASN A 60 -10.72 16.24 6.54
CA ASN A 60 -10.48 16.85 7.86
C ASN A 60 -10.67 18.38 7.91
N HIS A 61 -11.49 18.94 7.02
CA HIS A 61 -11.72 20.38 6.91
C HIS A 61 -10.45 21.21 6.61
N ILE A 62 -9.34 20.57 6.21
CA ILE A 62 -8.06 21.25 5.96
C ILE A 62 -8.12 22.00 4.63
N ASN A 63 -8.40 21.27 3.54
CA ASN A 63 -8.58 21.84 2.22
C ASN A 63 -9.28 20.85 1.28
N VAL A 64 -9.72 21.34 0.12
CA VAL A 64 -10.23 20.48 -0.95
C VAL A 64 -9.09 19.67 -1.55
N ILE A 65 -9.38 18.41 -1.84
CA ILE A 65 -8.48 17.49 -2.52
C ILE A 65 -8.36 17.94 -3.98
N ASP A 66 -7.18 18.45 -4.35
CA ASP A 66 -6.84 18.97 -5.67
C ASP A 66 -6.23 17.92 -6.61
N ARG A 67 -6.09 16.67 -6.12
CA ARG A 67 -5.55 15.53 -6.86
C ARG A 67 -6.65 14.58 -7.30
N ASN A 68 -6.26 13.62 -8.15
CA ASN A 68 -7.14 12.50 -8.48
C ASN A 68 -7.61 11.79 -7.20
N LEU A 69 -8.93 11.79 -6.97
CA LEU A 69 -9.54 11.30 -5.72
C LEU A 69 -9.17 9.84 -5.41
N ARG A 70 -9.13 8.97 -6.42
CA ARG A 70 -8.77 7.54 -6.25
C ARG A 70 -7.33 7.39 -5.77
N LYS A 71 -6.39 8.13 -6.37
CA LYS A 71 -4.97 8.09 -5.96
C LYS A 71 -4.79 8.69 -4.57
N TRP A 72 -5.48 9.79 -4.29
CA TRP A 72 -5.44 10.44 -3.00
C TRP A 72 -6.00 9.52 -1.90
N SER A 73 -7.18 8.91 -2.11
CA SER A 73 -7.84 8.08 -1.10
C SER A 73 -7.11 6.76 -0.83
N ASN A 74 -6.35 6.25 -1.79
CA ASN A 74 -5.53 5.06 -1.60
C ASN A 74 -4.53 5.25 -0.45
N ILE A 75 -3.92 6.43 -0.29
CA ILE A 75 -2.91 6.69 0.75
C ILE A 75 -3.46 6.49 2.18
N PRO A 76 -4.52 7.19 2.62
CA PRO A 76 -5.05 7.02 3.96
C PRO A 76 -5.68 5.63 4.16
N ILE A 77 -6.28 5.04 3.12
CA ILE A 77 -6.83 3.68 3.20
C ILE A 77 -5.70 2.67 3.46
N GLN A 78 -4.63 2.67 2.66
CA GLN A 78 -3.51 1.75 2.86
C GLN A 78 -2.82 1.97 4.20
N SER A 79 -2.68 3.23 4.64
CA SER A 79 -2.14 3.56 5.96
C SER A 79 -2.99 2.96 7.09
N ARG A 80 -4.32 3.05 6.98
CA ARG A 80 -5.25 2.44 7.94
C ARG A 80 -5.17 0.92 7.92
N ILE A 81 -5.14 0.29 6.74
CA ILE A 81 -4.99 -1.16 6.58
C ILE A 81 -3.70 -1.64 7.23
N PHE A 82 -2.59 -0.95 6.97
CA PHE A 82 -1.30 -1.26 7.58
C PHE A 82 -1.36 -1.16 9.11
N ASN A 83 -1.89 -0.05 9.65
CA ASN A 83 -2.03 0.10 11.09
C ASN A 83 -2.93 -0.97 11.71
N MET A 84 -4.02 -1.36 11.04
CA MET A 84 -4.87 -2.46 11.50
C MET A 84 -4.13 -3.79 11.52
N ALA A 85 -3.32 -4.08 10.50
CA ALA A 85 -2.50 -5.28 10.46
C ALA A 85 -1.45 -5.29 11.59
N MET A 86 -0.72 -4.20 11.79
CA MET A 86 0.31 -4.11 12.83
C MET A 86 -0.28 -4.26 14.25
N ASN A 87 -1.51 -3.80 14.47
CA ASN A 87 -2.19 -3.88 15.77
C ASN A 87 -3.08 -5.12 15.93
N ASN A 88 -3.06 -6.06 14.99
CA ASN A 88 -3.87 -7.28 15.08
C ASN A 88 -3.23 -8.26 16.07
N SER A 89 -3.96 -8.65 17.12
CA SER A 89 -3.49 -9.61 18.13
C SER A 89 -3.13 -10.97 17.53
N SER A 90 -3.77 -11.40 16.45
CA SER A 90 -3.43 -12.65 15.76
C SER A 90 -2.03 -12.61 15.11
N LEU A 91 -1.51 -11.41 14.83
CA LEU A 91 -0.16 -11.19 14.29
C LEU A 91 0.86 -10.85 15.39
N SER A 92 0.44 -10.83 16.67
CA SER A 92 1.36 -10.57 17.78
C SER A 92 2.57 -11.53 17.84
N PRO A 93 2.46 -12.84 17.52
CA PRO A 93 3.63 -13.72 17.49
C PRO A 93 4.64 -13.28 16.43
N ILE A 94 4.17 -12.80 15.28
CA ILE A 94 5.04 -12.30 14.20
C ILE A 94 5.70 -11.00 14.62
N ASN A 95 4.94 -10.06 15.21
CA ASN A 95 5.51 -8.80 15.71
C ASN A 95 6.62 -9.07 16.74
N TYR A 96 6.42 -10.06 17.62
CA TYR A 96 7.45 -10.49 18.57
C TYR A 96 8.70 -11.00 17.83
N GLN A 97 8.55 -11.89 16.86
CA GLN A 97 9.68 -12.45 16.09
C GLN A 97 10.40 -11.38 15.24
N ILE A 98 9.68 -10.39 14.71
CA ILE A 98 10.30 -9.26 13.99
C ILE A 98 11.19 -8.43 14.91
N THR A 99 10.77 -8.26 16.18
CA THR A 99 11.44 -7.37 17.14
C THR A 99 12.57 -8.08 17.88
N TYR A 100 12.36 -9.34 18.25
CA TYR A 100 13.23 -10.10 19.17
C TYR A 100 13.74 -11.41 18.59
N GLY A 101 13.25 -11.84 17.42
CA GLY A 101 13.67 -13.08 16.78
C GLY A 101 14.88 -12.88 15.88
N ASP A 102 15.62 -13.96 15.66
CA ASP A 102 16.76 -14.01 14.73
C ASP A 102 16.27 -14.31 13.31
N ILE A 103 15.56 -13.35 12.70
CA ILE A 103 15.08 -13.48 11.32
C ILE A 103 16.20 -13.04 10.36
N ASP A 104 16.69 -13.96 9.55
CA ASP A 104 17.50 -13.59 8.39
C ASP A 104 16.61 -13.00 7.29
N TRP A 105 16.54 -11.67 7.26
CA TRP A 105 15.74 -10.94 6.28
C TRP A 105 16.23 -11.11 4.84
N THR A 106 17.52 -11.37 4.64
CA THR A 106 18.10 -11.58 3.31
C THR A 106 17.60 -12.89 2.73
N TYR A 107 17.77 -13.99 3.47
CA TYR A 107 17.28 -15.30 3.04
C TYR A 107 15.76 -15.35 2.98
N THR A 108 15.06 -14.75 3.94
CA THR A 108 13.59 -14.66 3.91
C THR A 108 13.10 -13.98 2.63
N LYS A 109 13.72 -12.86 2.24
CA LYS A 109 13.38 -12.17 0.99
C LYS A 109 13.68 -13.05 -0.23
N GLN A 110 14.83 -13.72 -0.27
CA GLN A 110 15.19 -14.62 -1.37
C GLN A 110 14.19 -15.78 -1.49
N TRP A 111 13.81 -16.40 -0.38
CA TRP A 111 12.84 -17.50 -0.35
C TRP A 111 11.46 -17.07 -0.82
N ILE A 112 10.94 -15.93 -0.33
CA ILE A 112 9.63 -15.40 -0.74
C ILE A 112 9.62 -15.10 -2.25
N ASN A 113 10.69 -14.49 -2.78
CA ASN A 113 10.76 -14.09 -4.19
C ASN A 113 11.22 -15.20 -5.14
N SER A 114 11.72 -16.32 -4.62
CA SER A 114 12.14 -17.46 -5.44
C SER A 114 10.98 -17.97 -6.28
N ASN A 115 11.16 -17.94 -7.61
CA ASN A 115 10.24 -18.50 -8.58
C ASN A 115 10.78 -19.87 -9.02
N PRO A 116 10.11 -20.99 -8.67
CA PRO A 116 10.53 -22.32 -9.07
C PRO A 116 10.08 -22.69 -10.49
N LEU A 117 9.41 -21.77 -11.21
CA LEU A 117 8.91 -21.98 -12.57
C LEU A 117 9.70 -21.12 -13.55
N ASP A 118 9.85 -21.60 -14.79
CA ASP A 118 10.55 -20.86 -15.84
C ASP A 118 9.80 -19.61 -16.31
N MET A 119 8.48 -19.59 -16.11
CA MET A 119 7.63 -18.48 -16.51
C MET A 119 7.62 -17.37 -15.45
N PRO A 120 7.79 -16.09 -15.84
CA PRO A 120 7.82 -14.97 -14.91
C PRO A 120 6.46 -14.70 -14.26
N THR A 121 5.36 -15.08 -14.91
CA THR A 121 3.99 -14.94 -14.39
C THR A 121 3.14 -16.15 -14.79
N SER A 122 2.40 -16.72 -13.84
CA SER A 122 1.39 -17.75 -14.09
C SER A 122 0.45 -17.88 -12.89
N SER A 123 -0.74 -18.45 -13.09
CA SER A 123 -1.66 -18.76 -11.99
C SER A 123 -1.03 -19.71 -10.97
N LYS A 124 -0.23 -20.67 -11.44
CA LYS A 124 0.54 -21.60 -10.60
C LYS A 124 1.56 -20.86 -9.74
N LEU A 125 2.31 -19.90 -10.31
CA LEU A 125 3.25 -19.07 -9.56
C LEU A 125 2.54 -18.26 -8.47
N SER A 126 1.41 -17.62 -8.80
CA SER A 126 0.62 -16.86 -7.83
C SER A 126 0.15 -17.74 -6.66
N SER A 127 -0.24 -18.99 -6.93
CA SER A 127 -0.61 -19.95 -5.89
C SER A 127 0.58 -20.30 -4.99
N ILE A 128 1.76 -20.55 -5.57
CA ILE A 128 3.00 -20.83 -4.82
C ILE A 128 3.38 -19.63 -3.94
N GLN A 129 3.37 -18.42 -4.48
CA GLN A 129 3.68 -17.20 -3.72
C GLN A 129 2.67 -16.97 -2.59
N SER A 130 1.37 -17.18 -2.86
CA SER A 130 0.34 -17.10 -1.83
C SER A 130 0.56 -18.13 -0.72
N ASN A 131 0.95 -19.35 -1.06
CA ASN A 131 1.28 -20.40 -0.09
C ASN A 131 2.47 -19.99 0.80
N LYS A 132 3.56 -19.49 0.20
CA LYS A 132 4.73 -18.97 0.93
C LYS A 132 4.36 -17.84 1.89
N LEU A 133 3.53 -16.89 1.44
CA LEU A 133 3.08 -15.77 2.27
C LEU A 133 2.23 -16.25 3.45
N LYS A 134 1.31 -17.19 3.22
CA LYS A 134 0.46 -17.75 4.29
C LYS A 134 1.28 -18.47 5.35
N LYS A 135 2.26 -19.28 4.94
CA LYS A 135 3.16 -19.99 5.86
C LYS A 135 4.03 -19.02 6.68
N SER A 136 4.60 -18.00 6.04
CA SER A 136 5.43 -16.99 6.72
C SER A 136 4.64 -16.06 7.66
N THR A 137 3.34 -15.90 7.42
CA THR A 137 2.46 -15.05 8.25
C THR A 137 1.57 -15.84 9.21
N PHE A 138 1.85 -17.13 9.43
CA PHE A 138 1.06 -17.99 10.34
C PHE A 138 -0.45 -17.99 10.01
N THR A 139 -0.80 -17.74 8.76
CA THR A 139 -2.18 -17.73 8.25
C THR A 139 -2.49 -18.94 7.37
N TYR A 140 -1.60 -19.94 7.35
CA TYR A 140 -1.84 -21.17 6.62
C TYR A 140 -3.01 -21.94 7.26
N PRO A 141 -3.96 -22.49 6.48
CA PRO A 141 -5.14 -23.17 7.02
C PRO A 141 -4.77 -24.57 7.53
N THR A 142 -4.08 -24.64 8.67
CA THR A 142 -3.68 -25.88 9.33
C THR A 142 -4.85 -26.56 10.04
N GLY A 143 -4.72 -27.85 10.32
CA GLY A 143 -5.73 -28.69 10.97
C GLY A 143 -6.37 -28.02 12.19
N ASN A 144 -5.55 -27.48 13.09
CA ASN A 144 -6.05 -26.77 14.28
C ASN A 144 -6.88 -25.50 13.94
N ILE A 145 -6.54 -24.79 12.87
CA ILE A 145 -7.31 -23.62 12.38
C ILE A 145 -8.59 -24.06 11.69
N LEU A 146 -8.53 -25.13 10.90
CA LEU A 146 -9.67 -25.69 10.18
C LEU A 146 -10.71 -26.23 11.16
N GLN A 147 -10.30 -26.95 12.21
CA GLN A 147 -11.20 -27.39 13.28
C GLN A 147 -11.85 -26.22 14.02
N ARG A 148 -11.07 -25.17 14.34
CA ARG A 148 -11.60 -23.97 15.00
C ARG A 148 -12.66 -23.26 14.16
N ASN A 149 -12.39 -23.08 12.87
CA ASN A 149 -13.24 -22.27 11.99
C ASN A 149 -14.40 -23.07 11.36
N TYR A 150 -14.23 -24.39 11.18
CA TYR A 150 -15.18 -25.27 10.49
C TYR A 150 -15.37 -26.61 11.23
N PRO A 151 -15.82 -26.60 12.50
CA PRO A 151 -15.86 -27.79 13.37
C PRO A 151 -16.79 -28.90 12.86
N ILE A 152 -17.76 -28.58 11.99
CA ILE A 152 -18.66 -29.57 11.38
C ILE A 152 -17.95 -30.36 10.27
N LEU A 153 -17.08 -29.70 9.49
CA LEU A 153 -16.33 -30.34 8.40
C LEU A 153 -15.05 -31.01 8.93
N TYR A 154 -14.46 -30.43 9.98
CA TYR A 154 -13.26 -30.91 10.64
C TYR A 154 -13.59 -31.20 12.10
N PRO A 155 -14.06 -32.43 12.42
CA PRO A 155 -14.44 -32.77 13.78
C PRO A 155 -13.25 -32.68 14.74
N PHE A 156 -13.56 -32.43 16.02
CA PHE A 156 -12.55 -32.36 17.07
C PHE A 156 -11.79 -33.69 17.19
N GLY A 157 -10.47 -33.60 17.21
CA GLY A 157 -9.55 -34.72 17.23
C GLY A 157 -8.14 -34.27 16.87
N HIS A 158 -7.15 -35.14 17.00
CA HIS A 158 -5.79 -34.80 16.59
C HIS A 158 -5.69 -34.86 15.06
N ILE A 159 -5.32 -33.76 14.41
CA ILE A 159 -5.00 -33.74 12.97
C ILE A 159 -3.49 -33.69 12.83
N ASN A 160 -2.91 -34.77 12.30
CA ASN A 160 -1.46 -34.84 12.07
C ASN A 160 -1.08 -34.04 10.83
N CYS A 161 0.15 -33.52 10.82
CA CYS A 161 0.74 -32.89 9.66
C CYS A 161 0.73 -33.85 8.47
N THR A 162 0.29 -33.36 7.31
CA THR A 162 0.20 -34.16 6.08
C THR A 162 1.57 -34.58 5.52
N GLU A 163 2.65 -33.92 5.94
CA GLU A 163 4.01 -34.18 5.44
C GLU A 163 4.75 -35.22 6.29
N CYS A 164 4.71 -35.11 7.62
CA CYS A 164 5.41 -36.06 8.51
C CYS A 164 4.50 -37.11 9.12
N SER A 165 3.19 -36.87 9.19
CA SER A 165 2.22 -37.74 9.87
C SER A 165 2.51 -38.01 11.36
N ILE A 166 3.49 -37.34 11.95
CA ILE A 166 3.95 -37.54 13.33
C ILE A 166 3.40 -36.43 14.24
N ASP A 167 3.71 -35.18 13.93
CA ASP A 167 3.36 -34.02 14.75
C ASP A 167 1.98 -33.46 14.37
N GLU A 168 1.41 -32.63 15.25
CA GLU A 168 0.15 -31.91 15.02
C GLU A 168 0.27 -30.89 13.88
N ASP A 169 -0.75 -30.81 13.02
CA ASP A 169 -0.82 -29.84 11.94
C ASP A 169 -1.14 -28.44 12.49
N THR A 170 -0.07 -27.68 12.74
CA THR A 170 -0.11 -26.30 13.26
C THR A 170 0.86 -25.40 12.48
N ASN A 171 0.59 -24.09 12.47
CA ASN A 171 1.50 -23.13 11.80
C ASN A 171 2.89 -23.08 12.44
N ALA A 172 3.01 -23.40 13.74
CA ALA A 172 4.30 -23.52 14.41
C ALA A 172 5.11 -24.72 13.91
N HIS A 173 4.45 -25.83 13.58
CA HIS A 173 5.08 -27.04 13.08
C HIS A 173 5.53 -26.94 11.61
N ILE A 174 4.74 -26.32 10.72
CA ILE A 174 4.98 -26.34 9.26
C ILE A 174 6.42 -25.96 8.87
N GLY A 175 6.98 -24.93 9.52
CA GLY A 175 8.35 -24.47 9.24
C GLY A 175 9.45 -25.36 9.81
N LEU A 176 9.11 -26.21 10.79
CA LEU A 176 10.03 -27.07 11.54
C LEU A 176 9.82 -28.57 11.25
N CYS A 177 8.94 -28.90 10.31
CA CYS A 177 8.55 -30.26 10.01
C CYS A 177 9.77 -31.16 9.71
N PRO A 178 9.91 -32.32 10.36
CA PRO A 178 11.03 -33.24 10.16
C PRO A 178 11.18 -33.72 8.72
N SER A 179 10.09 -33.83 7.96
CA SER A 179 10.12 -34.24 6.55
C SER A 179 10.86 -33.27 5.63
N HIS A 180 11.19 -32.06 6.10
CA HIS A 180 11.96 -31.07 5.34
C HIS A 180 13.47 -31.11 5.64
N ARG A 181 13.92 -31.98 6.55
CA ARG A 181 15.35 -32.20 6.87
C ARG A 181 15.87 -33.43 6.15
#